data_AF-A0AAJ1XTL6-F1
#
_entry.id   AF-A0AAJ1XTL6-F1
#
_cell.length_a   1.000
_cell.length_b   1.000
_cell.length_c   1.000
_cell.angle_alpha   90.00
_cell.angle_beta   90.00
_cell.angle_gamma   90.00
#
_symmetry.space_group_name_H-M   'P 1'
#
loop_
_entity.id
_entity.type
_entity.pdbx_description
1 polymer ?
#
loop_
_entity_poly.entity_id
_entity_poly.type
_entity_poly.pdbx_seq_one_letter_code
_entity_poly.pdbx_strand_id
1 'polypeptide(L)' 'MNSSYLSYVFELSLYYLLLIMSLPLVYAVTYHLSFSSMYTSEWLMISVFLSPLVLLFAGIRYGFARLKQQERQAMK' A
#
# COMPACT_ATOMS: atom_id res chain seq x y z
N MET A 1 -11.22 -6.35 19.54
CA MET A 1 -11.56 -6.55 18.11
C MET A 1 -11.00 -5.46 17.17
N ASN A 2 -10.11 -4.56 17.63
CA ASN A 2 -9.54 -3.45 16.83
C ASN A 2 -8.10 -3.67 16.32
N SER A 3 -7.37 -4.66 16.85
CA SER A 3 -5.95 -4.86 16.52
C SER A 3 -5.72 -5.35 15.10
N SER A 4 -6.60 -6.23 14.58
CA SER A 4 -6.40 -6.87 13.27
C SER A 4 -6.55 -5.91 12.09
N TYR A 5 -7.50 -4.96 12.14
CA TYR A 5 -7.63 -3.93 11.10
C TYR A 5 -6.45 -2.98 11.08
N LEU A 6 -6.07 -2.47 12.24
CA LEU A 6 -4.94 -1.55 12.38
C LEU A 6 -3.62 -2.21 11.93
N SER A 7 -3.42 -3.48 12.29
CA SER A 7 -2.27 -4.26 11.85
C SER A 7 -2.26 -4.45 10.32
N TYR A 8 -3.42 -4.74 9.71
CA TYR A 8 -3.52 -4.91 8.26
C TYR A 8 -3.23 -3.60 7.51
N VAL A 9 -3.79 -2.49 7.99
CA VAL A 9 -3.53 -1.16 7.42
C VAL A 9 -2.06 -0.76 7.59
N PHE A 10 -1.46 -1.08 8.75
CA PHE A 10 -0.05 -0.82 9.02
C PHE A 10 0.88 -1.63 8.11
N GLU A 11 0.66 -2.95 7.99
CA GLU A 11 1.41 -3.81 7.07
C GLU A 11 1.33 -3.32 5.63
N LEU A 12 0.12 -2.98 5.18
CA LEU A 12 -0.10 -2.51 3.82
C LEU A 12 0.55 -1.15 3.56
N SER A 13 0.54 -0.27 4.56
CA SER A 13 1.26 1.01 4.49
C SER A 13 2.78 0.79 4.38
N LEU A 14 3.34 -0.14 5.16
CA LEU A 14 4.75 -0.52 5.09
C LEU A 14 5.12 -1.07 3.71
N TYR A 15 4.31 -1.99 3.16
CA TYR A 15 4.55 -2.54 1.83
C TYR A 15 4.56 -1.46 0.75
N TYR A 16 3.62 -0.52 0.80
CA TYR A 16 3.57 0.57 -0.16
C TYR A 16 4.70 1.57 -0.01
N LEU A 17 5.12 1.88 1.22
CA LEU A 17 6.28 2.73 1.46
C LEU A 17 7.56 2.08 0.89
N LEU A 18 7.69 0.77 1.08
CA LEU A 18 8.80 -0.01 0.54
C LEU A 18 8.76 -0.05 -1.00
N LEU A 19 7.58 -0.16 -1.61
CA LEU A 19 7.38 -0.04 -3.06
C LEU A 19 7.78 1.35 -3.58
N ILE A 20 7.33 2.43 -2.92
CA ILE A 20 7.64 3.81 -3.30
C ILE A 20 9.16 4.06 -3.30
N MET A 21 9.87 3.43 -2.37
CA MET A 21 11.34 3.53 -2.31
C MET A 21 12.04 2.59 -3.30
N SER A 22 11.53 1.37 -3.50
CA SER A 22 12.20 0.35 -4.31
C SER A 22 11.97 0.49 -5.82
N LEU A 23 10.80 0.96 -6.27
CA LEU A 23 10.50 1.14 -7.70
C LEU A 23 11.52 2.05 -8.41
N PRO A 24 11.80 3.26 -7.88
CA PRO A 24 12.81 4.16 -8.45
C PRO A 24 14.19 3.50 -8.49
N LEU A 25 14.53 2.72 -7.47
CA LEU A 25 15.79 1.97 -7.40
C LEU A 25 15.90 0.93 -8.52
N VAL A 26 14.88 0.08 -8.68
CA VAL A 26 14.86 -0.96 -9.71
C VAL A 26 14.95 -0.34 -11.10
N TYR A 27 14.23 0.76 -11.31
CA TYR A 27 14.28 1.51 -12.56
C TYR A 27 15.68 2.11 -12.80
N ALA A 28 16.28 2.75 -11.80
CA ALA A 28 17.64 3.30 -11.90
C ALA A 28 18.66 2.23 -12.29
N VAL A 29 18.60 1.05 -11.66
CA VAL A 29 19.51 -0.07 -11.92
C VAL A 29 19.30 -0.63 -13.33
N THR A 30 18.05 -0.74 -13.77
CA THR A 30 17.69 -1.30 -15.08
C THR A 30 18.16 -0.41 -16.23
N TYR A 31 18.07 0.91 -16.05
CA TYR A 31 18.41 1.88 -17.09
C TYR A 31 19.77 2.56 -16.89
N HIS A 32 20.55 2.12 -15.90
CA HIS A 32 21.85 2.70 -15.53
C HIS A 32 21.79 4.22 -15.30
N LEU A 33 20.68 4.69 -14.71
CA LEU A 33 20.46 6.11 -14.42
C LEU A 33 20.99 6.47 -13.04
N SER A 34 21.28 7.76 -12.83
CA SER A 34 21.71 8.23 -11.52
C SER A 34 20.56 8.15 -10.52
N PHE A 35 20.86 7.70 -9.31
CA PHE A 35 19.87 7.62 -8.22
C PHE A 35 19.16 8.95 -7.95
N SER A 36 19.91 10.06 -7.98
CA SER A 36 19.37 11.40 -7.73
C SER A 36 18.35 11.86 -8.77
N SER A 37 18.39 11.32 -9.99
CA SER A 37 17.44 11.66 -11.06
C SER A 37 16.08 10.99 -10.90
N MET A 38 15.95 9.95 -10.05
CA MET A 38 14.72 9.18 -9.91
C MET A 38 13.80 9.67 -8.79
N TYR A 39 14.35 10.29 -7.75
CA TYR A 39 13.57 10.87 -6.64
C TYR A 39 13.21 12.32 -6.93
N THR A 40 12.41 12.53 -7.98
CA THR A 40 11.94 13.86 -8.36
C THR A 40 10.74 14.30 -7.52
N SER A 41 10.46 15.61 -7.55
CA SER A 41 9.25 16.17 -6.93
C SER A 41 7.97 15.56 -7.52
N GLU A 42 7.99 15.19 -8.80
CA GLU A 42 6.87 14.54 -9.49
C GLU A 42 6.61 13.15 -8.90
N TRP A 43 7.66 12.35 -8.70
CA TRP A 43 7.55 11.05 -8.05
C TRP A 43 7.00 11.16 -6.64
N LEU A 44 7.46 12.17 -5.88
CA LEU A 44 7.00 12.43 -4.52
C LEU A 44 5.51 12.81 -4.51
N MET A 45 5.06 13.68 -5.43
CA MET A 45 3.65 14.03 -5.56
C MET A 45 2.77 12.81 -5.88
N ILE A 46 3.19 11.98 -6.85
CA ILE A 46 2.45 10.77 -7.22
C ILE A 46 2.35 9.83 -6.01
N SER A 47 3.46 9.62 -5.30
CA SER A 47 3.53 8.73 -4.14
C SER A 47 2.62 9.20 -3.00
N VAL A 48 2.62 10.51 -2.71
CA VAL A 48 1.74 11.12 -1.70
C VAL A 48 0.27 11.02 -2.10
N PHE A 49 -0.06 11.21 -3.38
CA PHE A 49 -1.44 11.12 -3.87
C PHE A 49 -1.96 9.68 -3.93
N LEU A 50 -1.09 8.71 -4.23
CA LEU A 50 -1.45 7.30 -4.32
C LEU A 50 -1.69 6.68 -2.92
N SER A 51 -0.94 7.14 -1.91
CA SER A 51 -1.01 6.64 -0.53
C SER A 51 -2.44 6.61 0.06
N PRO A 52 -3.24 7.69 0.03
CA PRO A 52 -4.62 7.66 0.54
C PRO A 52 -5.56 6.78 -0.28
N LEU A 53 -5.37 6.68 -1.61
CA LEU A 53 -6.18 5.79 -2.45
C LEU A 53 -5.97 4.33 -2.06
N VAL A 54 -4.72 3.94 -1.84
CA VAL A 54 -4.34 2.59 -1.40
C VAL A 54 -4.98 2.25 -0.05
N LEU A 55 -4.97 3.19 0.89
CA LEU A 55 -5.61 3.03 2.20
C LEU A 55 -7.13 2.86 2.08
N LEU A 56 -7.78 3.62 1.19
CA LEU A 56 -9.21 3.48 0.91
C LEU A 56 -9.53 2.09 0.34
N PHE A 57 -8.77 1.62 -0.64
CA PHE A 57 -8.94 0.27 -1.21
C PHE A 57 -8.72 -0.83 -0.17
N ALA A 58 -7.71 -0.69 0.69
CA ALA A 58 -7.46 -1.62 1.79
C ALA A 58 -8.62 -1.64 2.80
N GLY A 59 -9.17 -0.47 3.12
CA GLY A 59 -10.36 -0.34 3.96
C GLY A 59 -11.58 -1.06 3.39
N ILE A 60 -11.85 -0.86 2.09
CA ILE A 60 -12.95 -1.54 1.37
C ILE A 60 -12.73 -3.06 1.38
N ARG A 61 -11.52 -3.52 1.02
CA ARG A 61 -11.19 -4.96 1.00
C ARG A 61 -11.34 -5.61 2.36
N TYR A 62 -10.87 -4.94 3.42
CA TYR A 62 -11.04 -5.41 4.79
C TYR A 62 -12.52 -5.48 5.18
N GLY A 63 -13.30 -4.44 4.84
CA GLY A 63 -14.75 -4.40 5.08
C GLY A 63 -15.46 -5.60 4.44
N PHE A 64 -15.17 -5.88 3.17
CA PHE A 64 -15.71 -7.06 2.47
C PHE A 64 -15.27 -8.39 3.09
N ALA A 65 -13.98 -8.52 3.45
CA ALA A 65 -13.46 -9.74 4.07
C ALA A 65 -14.15 -10.03 5.41
N ARG A 66 -14.38 -8.99 6.22
CA ARG A 66 -15.08 -9.09 7.50
C ARG A 66 -16.54 -9.50 7.32
N LEU A 67 -17.26 -8.91 6.37
CA LEU A 67 -18.65 -9.27 6.06
C LEU A 67 -18.78 -10.75 5.68
N LYS A 68 -17.89 -11.22 4.80
CA LYS A 68 -17.84 -12.62 4.36
C LYS A 68 -17.48 -13.59 5.51
N GLN A 69 -16.67 -13.13 6.47
CA GLN A 69 -16.31 -13.92 7.65
C GLN A 69 -17.48 -14.01 8.65
N GLN A 70 -18.28 -12.95 8.79
CA GLN A 70 -19.51 -12.96 9.59
C GLN A 70 -20.57 -13.90 8.99
N GLU A 71 -20.79 -13.89 7.66
CA GLU A 71 -21.68 -14.86 6.99
C GLU A 71 -21.27 -16.31 7.28
N ARG A 72 -19.98 -16.63 7.21
CA ARG A 72 -19.47 -17.99 7.49
C ARG A 72 -19.64 -18.42 8.94
N GLN A 73 -19.65 -17.48 9.88
CA GLN A 73 -19.91 -17.76 11.29
C GLN A 73 -21.40 -17.92 11.58
N ALA A 74 -22.28 -17.22 10.86
CA ALA A 74 -23.73 -17.35 11.00
C ALA A 74 -24.31 -18.64 10.39
N MET A 75 -23.59 -19.29 9.48
CA MET A 75 -23.96 -20.59 8.89
C MET A 75 -23.39 -21.82 9.65
N LYS A 76 -22.71 -21.61 10.78
CA LYS A 76 -22.29 -22.67 11.70
C LYS A 76 -23.22 -22.70 12.91
#